data_AF-A0A953WQN5-F1
#
_entry.id   AF-A0A953WQN5-F1
#
_cell.length_a   1.000
_cell.length_b   1.000
_cell.length_c   1.000
_cell.angle_alpha   90.00
_cell.angle_beta   90.00
_cell.angle_gamma   90.00
#
_symmetry.space_group_name_H-M   'P 1'
#
loop_
_entity.id
_entity.type
_entity.pdbx_description
1 polymer ?
#
loop_
_entity_poly.entity_id
_entity_poly.type
_entity_poly.pdbx_seq_one_letter_code
_entity_poly.pdbx_strand_id
1 'polypeptide(L)'
;ALREFAGLVTGNLPEGAAAPAGAVAAGVLITGTVGIIDKASRALGEEIGWRGFLVWEMRKVMPFWAVGLLSGFIWSLWHWPGILFTDYNAGEGNLVVQMILFTLSVMPMGVVYAWFAFRSGSLWPAAILHASHNLFLQRVFTPLTTHGEGTHVYIDEFGILLPIVSVALAVIFLWKARKDGL
;
A
#
# COMPACT_ATOMS: atom_id res chain seq x y z
N ALA A 1 13.62 -3.18 -15.35
CA ALA A 1 12.95 -4.14 -14.45
C ALA A 1 13.95 -5.02 -13.70
N LEU A 2 14.09 -6.31 -14.04
CA LEU A 2 14.95 -7.25 -13.29
C LEU A 2 16.42 -6.81 -13.26
N ARG A 3 16.92 -6.16 -14.32
CA ARG A 3 18.27 -5.60 -14.37
C ARG A 3 18.47 -4.36 -13.51
N GLU A 4 17.51 -3.45 -13.43
CA GLU A 4 17.61 -2.26 -12.55
C GLU A 4 17.45 -2.67 -11.09
N PHE A 5 16.47 -3.51 -10.79
CA PHE A 5 16.30 -4.09 -9.47
C PHE A 5 17.54 -4.88 -9.04
N ALA A 6 18.09 -5.71 -9.92
CA ALA A 6 19.32 -6.40 -9.64
C ALA A 6 20.53 -5.47 -9.60
N GLY A 7 20.62 -4.45 -10.45
CA GLY A 7 21.68 -3.44 -10.38
C GLY A 7 21.68 -2.69 -9.05
N LEU A 8 20.50 -2.43 -8.48
CA LEU A 8 20.28 -1.83 -7.17
C LEU A 8 20.70 -2.76 -6.01
N VAL A 9 20.71 -4.08 -6.26
CA VAL A 9 20.99 -5.13 -5.27
C VAL A 9 22.41 -5.68 -5.36
N THR A 10 22.97 -5.82 -6.55
CA THR A 10 24.25 -6.50 -6.81
C THR A 10 25.41 -5.54 -7.02
N GLY A 11 25.14 -4.24 -7.24
CA GLY A 11 26.12 -3.29 -7.73
C GLY A 11 26.47 -3.58 -9.20
N ASN A 12 26.19 -2.61 -10.08
CA ASN A 12 26.55 -2.57 -11.51
C ASN A 12 26.70 -3.92 -12.22
N LEU A 13 25.57 -4.46 -12.72
CA LEU A 13 25.61 -5.55 -13.69
C LEU A 13 26.16 -5.05 -15.04
N PRO A 14 27.04 -5.81 -15.71
CA PRO A 14 27.47 -5.50 -17.07
C PRO A 14 26.28 -5.38 -18.03
N GLU A 15 26.35 -4.44 -18.99
CA GLU A 15 25.41 -4.36 -20.11
C GLU A 15 25.33 -5.73 -20.80
N GLY A 16 24.13 -6.32 -20.86
CA GLY A 16 23.94 -7.64 -21.46
C GLY A 16 23.65 -8.78 -20.47
N ALA A 17 24.04 -8.65 -19.20
CA ALA A 17 23.91 -9.76 -18.24
C ALA A 17 22.50 -9.86 -17.60
N ALA A 18 21.94 -11.07 -17.53
CA ALA A 18 20.79 -11.34 -16.66
C ALA A 18 21.28 -11.44 -15.21
N ALA A 19 20.52 -10.89 -14.28
CA ALA A 19 20.81 -11.00 -12.86
C ALA A 19 20.75 -12.46 -12.40
N PRO A 20 21.72 -12.97 -11.63
CA PRO A 20 21.61 -14.29 -11.03
C PRO A 20 20.34 -14.36 -10.15
N ALA A 21 19.53 -15.40 -10.29
CA ALA A 21 18.29 -15.55 -9.52
C ALA A 21 18.53 -15.46 -7.99
N GLY A 22 19.66 -16.00 -7.52
CA GLY A 22 20.07 -15.90 -6.11
C GLY A 22 20.36 -14.46 -5.66
N ALA A 23 20.85 -13.61 -6.56
CA ALA A 23 21.12 -12.22 -6.26
C ALA A 23 19.82 -11.40 -6.21
N VAL A 24 18.88 -11.66 -7.12
CA VAL A 24 17.52 -11.09 -7.06
C VAL A 24 16.81 -11.50 -5.76
N ALA A 25 16.89 -12.78 -5.38
CA ALA A 25 16.31 -13.28 -4.13
C ALA A 25 16.95 -12.61 -2.90
N ALA A 26 18.27 -12.49 -2.86
CA ALA A 26 18.97 -11.78 -1.78
C ALA A 26 18.55 -10.30 -1.70
N GLY A 27 18.35 -9.64 -2.84
CA GLY A 27 17.86 -8.27 -2.91
C GLY A 27 16.46 -8.06 -2.35
N VAL A 28 15.54 -8.95 -2.71
CA VAL A 28 14.19 -8.95 -2.13
C VAL A 28 14.25 -9.16 -0.62
N LEU A 29 15.10 -10.08 -0.14
CA LEU A 29 15.28 -10.35 1.29
C LEU A 29 15.89 -9.17 2.06
N ILE A 30 16.92 -8.53 1.52
CA ILE A 30 17.55 -7.35 2.14
C ILE A 30 16.57 -6.17 2.14
N THR A 31 15.87 -5.94 1.02
CA THR A 31 14.84 -4.91 0.92
C THR A 31 13.74 -5.17 1.94
N GLY A 32 13.28 -6.42 2.04
CA GLY A 32 12.25 -6.87 2.99
C GLY A 32 12.63 -6.78 4.46
N THR A 33 13.93 -6.78 4.80
CA THR A 33 14.41 -6.73 6.19
C THR A 33 14.92 -5.36 6.60
N VAL A 34 15.73 -4.69 5.78
CA VAL A 34 16.28 -3.37 6.10
C VAL A 34 15.32 -2.26 5.66
N GLY A 35 14.73 -2.41 4.47
CA GLY A 35 13.79 -1.42 3.93
C GLY A 35 12.48 -1.33 4.72
N ILE A 36 12.08 -2.41 5.42
CA ILE A 36 10.88 -2.38 6.27
C ILE A 36 11.05 -1.42 7.45
N ILE A 37 12.27 -1.21 7.96
CA ILE A 37 12.52 -0.31 9.09
C ILE A 37 12.27 1.14 8.68
N ASP A 38 12.81 1.56 7.52
CA ASP A 38 12.56 2.89 6.95
C ASP A 38 11.07 3.09 6.68
N LYS A 39 10.44 2.14 5.97
CA LYS A 39 9.01 2.24 5.63
C LYS A 39 8.11 2.20 6.86
N ALA A 40 8.46 1.42 7.89
CA ALA A 40 7.73 1.38 9.14
C ALA A 40 7.82 2.71 9.89
N SER A 41 8.95 3.41 9.87
CA SER A 41 9.05 4.72 10.53
C SER A 41 8.07 5.75 9.95
N ARG A 42 7.94 5.78 8.62
CA ARG A 42 7.00 6.66 7.90
C ARG A 42 5.56 6.24 8.13
N ALA A 43 5.26 4.95 7.92
CA ALA A 43 3.94 4.39 8.14
C ALA A 43 3.47 4.60 9.60
N LEU A 44 4.38 4.50 10.57
CA LEU A 44 4.08 4.73 11.98
C LEU A 44 3.61 6.17 12.23
N GLY A 45 4.23 7.16 11.58
CA GLY A 45 3.80 8.56 11.67
C GLY A 45 2.34 8.77 11.28
N GLU A 46 1.87 8.03 10.27
CA GLU A 46 0.48 8.05 9.82
C GLU A 46 -0.43 7.18 10.72
N GLU A 47 -0.04 5.94 11.00
CA GLU A 47 -0.87 4.97 11.72
C GLU A 47 -1.13 5.35 13.18
N ILE A 48 -0.26 6.16 13.81
CA ILE A 48 -0.55 6.76 15.12
C ILE A 48 -1.86 7.56 15.07
N GLY A 49 -2.05 8.37 14.03
CA GLY A 49 -3.27 9.16 13.85
C GLY A 49 -4.45 8.29 13.40
N TRP A 50 -4.25 7.46 12.38
CA TRP A 50 -5.34 6.70 11.77
C TRP A 50 -5.83 5.54 12.64
N ARG A 51 -4.93 4.63 13.00
CA ARG A 51 -5.26 3.36 13.70
C ARG A 51 -4.97 3.41 15.19
N GLY A 52 -4.19 4.40 15.64
CA GLY A 52 -3.96 4.70 17.05
C GLY A 52 -5.03 5.61 17.68
N PHE A 53 -5.67 6.49 16.90
CA PHE A 53 -6.66 7.44 17.42
C PHE A 53 -7.98 7.45 16.65
N LEU A 54 -7.98 7.83 15.36
CA LEU A 54 -9.18 8.17 14.61
C LEU A 54 -10.21 7.03 14.58
N VAL A 55 -9.80 5.80 14.23
CA VAL A 55 -10.75 4.67 14.14
C VAL A 55 -11.44 4.37 15.47
N TRP A 56 -10.74 4.54 16.60
CA TRP A 56 -11.27 4.28 17.94
C TRP A 56 -12.33 5.30 18.33
N GLU A 57 -12.09 6.59 18.03
CA GLU A 57 -13.08 7.65 18.25
C GLU A 57 -14.30 7.48 17.34
N MET A 58 -14.08 7.15 16.06
CA MET A 58 -15.16 6.86 15.12
C MET A 58 -16.04 5.70 15.60
N ARG A 59 -15.43 4.60 16.10
CA ARG A 59 -16.17 3.40 16.53
C ARG A 59 -17.15 3.62 17.68
N LYS A 60 -16.99 4.70 18.45
CA LYS A 60 -17.94 5.09 19.51
C LYS A 60 -19.32 5.49 18.96
N VAL A 61 -19.38 5.97 17.72
CA VAL A 61 -20.59 6.56 17.13
C VAL A 61 -21.01 5.92 15.83
N MET A 62 -20.20 5.03 15.25
CA MET A 62 -20.52 4.37 13.98
C MET A 62 -20.14 2.88 13.98
N PRO A 63 -20.82 2.06 13.15
CA PRO A 63 -20.51 0.64 13.02
C PRO A 63 -19.15 0.42 12.35
N PHE A 64 -18.52 -0.73 12.60
CA PHE A 64 -17.17 -1.05 12.12
C PHE A 64 -16.98 -0.87 10.61
N TRP A 65 -17.96 -1.28 9.79
CA TRP A 65 -17.86 -1.14 8.33
C TRP A 65 -17.74 0.33 7.90
N ALA A 66 -18.45 1.22 8.60
CA ALA A 66 -18.42 2.66 8.33
C ALA A 66 -17.10 3.27 8.84
N VAL A 67 -16.62 2.83 10.01
CA VAL A 67 -15.28 3.21 10.52
C VAL A 67 -14.21 2.89 9.48
N GLY A 68 -14.20 1.65 8.99
CA GLY A 68 -13.21 1.18 8.03
C GLY A 68 -13.22 1.97 6.72
N LEU A 69 -14.38 2.12 6.09
CA LEU A 69 -14.50 2.82 4.82
C LEU A 69 -14.26 4.33 4.96
N LEU A 70 -14.85 4.99 5.95
CA LEU A 70 -14.71 6.43 6.11
C LEU A 70 -13.29 6.82 6.56
N SER A 71 -12.64 6.00 7.41
CA SER A 71 -11.23 6.24 7.76
C SER A 71 -10.32 6.10 6.55
N GLY A 72 -10.51 5.07 5.71
CA GLY A 72 -9.78 4.92 4.45
C GLY A 72 -10.06 6.06 3.47
N PHE A 73 -11.30 6.55 3.39
CA PHE A 73 -11.65 7.68 2.54
C PHE A 73 -10.95 8.97 3.00
N ILE A 74 -11.02 9.30 4.29
CA ILE A 74 -10.29 10.46 4.86
C ILE A 74 -8.79 10.35 4.59
N TRP A 75 -8.23 9.15 4.76
CA TRP A 75 -6.82 8.90 4.49
C TRP A 75 -6.48 9.07 3.01
N SER A 76 -7.35 8.67 2.08
CA SER A 76 -7.14 8.93 0.66
C SER A 76 -7.16 10.43 0.33
N LEU A 77 -8.07 11.20 0.94
CA LEU A 77 -8.14 12.66 0.76
C LEU A 77 -6.88 13.36 1.29
N TRP A 78 -6.29 12.85 2.37
CA TRP A 78 -5.03 13.36 2.89
C TRP A 78 -3.88 13.28 1.88
N HIS A 79 -3.91 12.30 0.97
CA HIS A 79 -2.92 12.15 -0.10
C HIS A 79 -3.18 13.05 -1.32
N TRP A 80 -4.41 13.52 -1.53
CA TRP A 80 -4.77 14.27 -2.74
C TRP A 80 -3.89 15.51 -2.99
N PRO A 81 -3.51 16.32 -1.99
CA PRO A 81 -2.59 17.43 -2.22
C PRO A 81 -1.24 16.96 -2.77
N GLY A 82 -0.70 15.84 -2.29
CA GLY A 82 0.52 15.24 -2.82
C GLY A 82 0.34 14.80 -4.27
N ILE A 83 -0.76 14.12 -4.57
CA ILE A 83 -1.07 13.65 -5.94
C ILE A 83 -1.23 14.81 -6.93
N LEU A 84 -1.86 15.90 -6.50
CA LEU A 84 -2.18 17.06 -7.35
C LEU A 84 -1.00 18.01 -7.56
N PHE A 85 -0.16 18.20 -6.55
CA PHE A 85 0.82 19.30 -6.51
C PHE A 85 2.28 18.84 -6.47
N THR A 86 2.54 17.53 -6.52
CA THR A 86 3.90 16.96 -6.52
C THR A 86 4.01 15.83 -7.55
N ASP A 87 5.19 15.21 -7.64
CA ASP A 87 5.46 14.05 -8.51
C ASP A 87 4.89 12.72 -7.95
N TYR A 88 4.02 12.78 -6.93
CA TYR A 88 3.35 11.60 -6.36
C TYR A 88 2.14 11.16 -7.19
N ASN A 89 2.39 10.78 -8.44
CA ASN A 89 1.39 10.27 -9.38
C ASN A 89 2.06 9.29 -10.37
N ALA A 90 1.29 8.71 -11.29
CA ALA A 90 1.82 7.74 -12.25
C ALA A 90 2.74 8.37 -13.33
N GLY A 91 2.93 9.69 -13.35
CA GLY A 91 3.72 10.43 -14.34
C GLY A 91 3.05 10.57 -15.72
N GLU A 92 2.15 9.65 -16.07
CA GLU A 92 1.42 9.63 -17.34
C GLU A 92 -0.08 9.29 -17.16
N GLY A 93 -0.91 9.67 -18.14
CA GLY A 93 -2.35 9.40 -18.13
C GLY A 93 -3.21 10.47 -17.45
N ASN A 94 -4.49 10.16 -17.23
CA ASN A 94 -5.45 11.12 -16.68
C ASN A 94 -5.40 11.16 -15.15
N LEU A 95 -5.00 12.30 -14.60
CA LEU A 95 -4.83 12.49 -13.15
C LEU A 95 -6.12 12.25 -12.34
N VAL A 96 -7.29 12.64 -12.88
CA VAL A 96 -8.58 12.41 -12.22
C VAL A 96 -8.86 10.91 -12.11
N VAL A 97 -8.58 10.14 -13.15
CA VAL A 97 -8.72 8.68 -13.13
C VAL A 97 -7.78 8.08 -12.08
N GLN A 98 -6.52 8.52 -12.02
CA GLN A 98 -5.57 8.06 -11.02
C GLN A 98 -6.03 8.34 -9.59
N MET A 99 -6.56 9.54 -9.31
CA MET A 99 -7.10 9.89 -8.00
C MET A 99 -8.31 9.02 -7.61
N ILE A 100 -9.19 8.73 -8.57
CA ILE A 100 -10.33 7.84 -8.36
C ILE A 100 -9.82 6.42 -8.04
N LEU A 101 -8.90 5.88 -8.84
CA LEU A 101 -8.36 4.55 -8.64
C LEU A 101 -7.60 4.44 -7.30
N PHE A 102 -6.79 5.42 -6.96
CA PHE A 102 -6.12 5.51 -5.65
C PHE A 102 -7.14 5.55 -4.50
N THR A 103 -8.19 6.35 -4.62
CA THR A 103 -9.24 6.42 -3.59
C THR A 103 -9.96 5.07 -3.45
N LEU A 104 -10.26 4.41 -4.57
CA LEU A 104 -10.89 3.09 -4.59
C LEU A 104 -9.98 1.96 -4.11
N SER A 105 -8.65 2.14 -4.09
CA SER A 105 -7.71 1.18 -3.51
C SER A 105 -7.53 1.38 -2.01
N VAL A 106 -7.45 2.64 -1.55
CA VAL A 106 -7.19 3.00 -0.14
C VAL A 106 -8.44 2.87 0.73
N MET A 107 -9.61 3.31 0.23
CA MET A 107 -10.86 3.30 1.00
C MET A 107 -11.23 1.90 1.51
N PRO A 108 -11.20 0.82 0.69
CA PRO A 108 -11.47 -0.53 1.19
C PRO A 108 -10.38 -1.05 2.12
N MET A 109 -9.11 -0.70 1.89
CA MET A 109 -8.01 -1.09 2.79
C MET A 109 -8.13 -0.45 4.18
N GLY A 110 -8.82 0.68 4.29
CA GLY A 110 -9.28 1.25 5.55
C GLY A 110 -9.93 0.22 6.48
N VAL A 111 -10.78 -0.67 5.93
CA VAL A 111 -11.44 -1.76 6.66
C VAL A 111 -10.45 -2.78 7.19
N VAL A 112 -9.50 -3.21 6.35
CA VAL A 112 -8.52 -4.24 6.71
C VAL A 112 -7.65 -3.74 7.87
N TYR A 113 -7.17 -2.50 7.77
CA TYR A 113 -6.29 -1.92 8.79
C TYR A 113 -7.06 -1.65 10.08
N ALA A 114 -8.31 -1.17 9.99
CA ALA A 114 -9.18 -1.03 11.15
C ALA A 114 -9.40 -2.39 11.84
N TRP A 115 -9.67 -3.46 11.08
CA TRP A 115 -9.84 -4.80 11.65
C TRP A 115 -8.60 -5.22 12.44
N PHE A 116 -7.41 -5.06 11.87
CA PHE A 116 -6.16 -5.39 12.56
C PHE A 116 -5.98 -4.57 13.85
N ALA A 117 -6.29 -3.27 13.81
CA ALA A 117 -6.20 -2.40 14.98
C ALA A 117 -7.14 -2.86 16.10
N PHE A 118 -8.43 -3.07 15.80
CA PHE A 118 -9.41 -3.52 16.80
C PHE A 118 -9.13 -4.94 17.30
N ARG A 119 -8.76 -5.87 16.40
CA ARG A 119 -8.55 -7.28 16.75
C ARG A 119 -7.33 -7.49 17.63
N SER A 120 -6.30 -6.67 17.45
CA SER A 120 -5.05 -6.76 18.22
C SER A 120 -5.01 -5.80 19.41
N GLY A 121 -5.88 -4.79 19.46
CA GLY A 121 -5.78 -3.69 20.42
C GLY A 121 -4.53 -2.83 20.21
N SER A 122 -3.93 -2.85 19.02
CA SER A 122 -2.65 -2.20 18.72
C SER A 122 -2.59 -1.67 17.29
N LEU A 123 -1.90 -0.55 17.09
CA LEU A 123 -1.65 0.00 15.74
C LEU A 123 -0.53 -0.73 14.99
N TRP A 124 0.32 -1.51 15.68
CA TRP A 124 1.51 -2.14 15.09
C TRP A 124 1.20 -3.08 13.91
N PRO A 125 0.18 -3.96 13.97
CA PRO A 125 -0.13 -4.81 12.82
C PRO A 125 -0.54 -4.01 11.58
N ALA A 126 -1.25 -2.89 11.76
CA ALA A 126 -1.59 -1.99 10.66
C ALA A 126 -0.34 -1.26 10.13
N ALA A 127 0.54 -0.77 11.01
CA ALA A 127 1.77 -0.09 10.61
C ALA A 127 2.73 -1.02 9.84
N ILE A 128 2.85 -2.28 10.25
CA ILE A 128 3.67 -3.27 9.54
C ILE A 128 3.04 -3.60 8.18
N LEU A 129 1.71 -3.76 8.11
CA LEU A 129 1.01 -4.00 6.84
C LEU A 129 1.16 -2.82 5.88
N HIS A 130 1.03 -1.60 6.37
CA HIS A 130 1.23 -0.36 5.60
C HIS A 130 2.68 -0.26 5.10
N ALA A 131 3.67 -0.46 5.98
CA ALA A 131 5.07 -0.45 5.60
C ALA A 131 5.37 -1.53 4.54
N SER A 132 4.80 -2.73 4.70
CA SER A 132 4.95 -3.82 3.75
C SER A 132 4.36 -3.46 2.39
N HIS A 133 3.15 -2.91 2.37
CA HIS A 133 2.49 -2.43 1.14
C HIS A 133 3.41 -1.45 0.39
N ASN A 134 3.84 -0.38 1.06
CA ASN A 134 4.66 0.66 0.43
C ASN A 134 6.03 0.14 -0.01
N LEU A 135 6.62 -0.79 0.75
CA LEU A 135 7.90 -1.38 0.41
C LEU A 135 7.80 -2.26 -0.84
N PHE A 136 6.94 -3.28 -0.79
CA PHE A 136 6.87 -4.27 -1.86
C PHE A 136 6.28 -3.69 -3.14
N LEU A 137 5.28 -2.82 -3.04
CA LEU A 137 4.71 -2.19 -4.22
C LEU A 137 5.75 -1.30 -4.91
N GLN A 138 6.29 -0.30 -4.21
CA GLN A 138 7.16 0.72 -4.80
C GLN A 138 8.57 0.19 -5.15
N ARG A 139 9.12 -0.76 -4.38
CA ARG A 139 10.50 -1.24 -4.60
C ARG A 139 10.59 -2.56 -5.37
N VAL A 140 9.50 -3.33 -5.46
CA VAL A 140 9.52 -4.65 -6.11
C VAL A 140 8.52 -4.69 -7.26
N PHE A 141 7.22 -4.55 -6.99
CA PHE A 141 6.20 -4.81 -8.02
C PHE A 141 6.15 -3.74 -9.10
N THR A 142 6.19 -2.45 -8.75
CA THR A 142 6.14 -1.36 -9.73
C THR A 142 7.34 -1.42 -10.68
N PRO A 143 8.61 -1.47 -10.23
CA PRO A 143 9.76 -1.59 -11.13
C PRO A 143 9.77 -2.87 -11.99
N LEU A 144 9.11 -3.94 -11.57
CA LEU A 144 9.02 -5.19 -12.33
C LEU A 144 7.96 -5.13 -13.45
N THR A 145 7.01 -4.20 -13.37
CA THR A 145 5.80 -4.24 -14.20
C THR A 145 5.62 -3.01 -15.10
N THR A 146 6.50 -2.00 -15.01
CA THR A 146 6.43 -0.72 -15.75
C THR A 146 6.86 -0.76 -17.23
N HIS A 147 7.22 -1.91 -17.82
CA HIS A 147 7.84 -1.97 -19.16
C HIS A 147 6.91 -2.39 -20.31
N GLY A 148 5.59 -2.38 -20.12
CA GLY A 148 4.64 -2.71 -21.18
C GLY A 148 3.84 -1.48 -21.62
N GLU A 149 3.39 -1.45 -22.88
CA GLU A 149 2.46 -0.40 -23.33
C GLU A 149 1.19 -0.42 -22.46
N GLY A 150 0.83 0.74 -21.91
CA GLY A 150 -0.38 0.89 -21.09
C GLY A 150 -0.32 0.26 -19.70
N THR A 151 0.85 -0.20 -19.22
CA THR A 151 0.96 -0.85 -17.90
C THR A 151 0.54 0.06 -16.75
N HIS A 152 0.74 1.37 -16.86
CA HIS A 152 0.34 2.38 -15.86
C HIS A 152 -1.17 2.35 -15.50
N VAL A 153 -2.03 1.84 -16.39
CA VAL A 153 -3.47 1.72 -16.13
C VAL A 153 -3.79 0.54 -15.19
N TYR A 154 -2.90 -0.45 -15.13
CA TYR A 154 -3.13 -1.71 -14.43
C TYR A 154 -2.37 -1.79 -13.11
N ILE A 155 -1.16 -1.26 -13.05
CA ILE A 155 -0.20 -1.49 -11.96
C ILE A 155 -0.11 -0.32 -10.98
N ASP A 156 0.62 -0.53 -9.89
CA ASP A 156 0.95 0.48 -8.88
C ASP A 156 -0.26 1.08 -8.14
N GLU A 157 -0.03 2.08 -7.29
CA GLU A 157 -1.03 2.77 -6.45
C GLU A 157 -2.16 3.43 -7.25
N PHE A 158 -1.93 3.67 -8.54
CA PHE A 158 -2.83 4.41 -9.44
C PHE A 158 -3.52 3.53 -10.48
N GLY A 159 -3.24 2.22 -10.52
CA GLY A 159 -3.82 1.28 -11.48
C GLY A 159 -5.07 0.55 -10.97
N ILE A 160 -5.79 -0.11 -11.88
CA ILE A 160 -7.08 -0.75 -11.57
C ILE A 160 -6.98 -2.06 -10.76
N LEU A 161 -5.82 -2.72 -10.74
CA LEU A 161 -5.67 -4.00 -10.03
C LEU A 161 -5.77 -3.86 -8.51
N LEU A 162 -5.20 -2.81 -7.93
CA LEU A 162 -5.24 -2.61 -6.48
C LEU A 162 -6.66 -2.37 -5.96
N PRO A 163 -7.51 -1.51 -6.55
CA PRO A 163 -8.92 -1.42 -6.19
C PRO A 163 -9.64 -2.76 -6.14
N ILE A 164 -9.43 -3.62 -7.14
CA ILE A 164 -10.07 -4.95 -7.20
C ILE A 164 -9.64 -5.81 -6.00
N VAL A 165 -8.34 -5.88 -5.74
CA VAL A 165 -7.77 -6.65 -4.62
C VAL A 165 -8.23 -6.06 -3.28
N SER A 166 -8.16 -4.75 -3.11
CA SER A 166 -8.56 -4.05 -1.89
C SER A 166 -10.04 -4.27 -1.56
N VAL A 167 -10.93 -4.21 -2.56
CA VAL A 167 -12.36 -4.51 -2.37
C VAL A 167 -12.56 -5.97 -1.95
N ALA A 168 -11.89 -6.91 -2.60
CA ALA A 168 -11.99 -8.32 -2.24
C ALA A 168 -11.52 -8.56 -0.79
N LEU A 169 -10.40 -7.97 -0.39
CA LEU A 169 -9.90 -8.02 0.99
C LEU A 169 -10.89 -7.36 1.96
N ALA A 170 -11.42 -6.18 1.63
CA ALA A 170 -12.40 -5.52 2.49
C ALA A 170 -13.63 -6.41 2.73
N VAL A 171 -14.16 -7.07 1.72
CA VAL A 171 -15.28 -8.02 1.87
C VAL A 171 -14.92 -9.15 2.83
N ILE A 172 -13.74 -9.76 2.67
CA ILE A 172 -13.25 -10.83 3.55
C ILE A 172 -13.13 -10.33 4.99
N PHE A 173 -12.55 -9.15 5.21
CA PHE A 173 -12.32 -8.61 6.54
C PHE A 173 -13.59 -8.04 7.19
N LEU A 174 -14.58 -7.58 6.42
CA LEU A 174 -15.92 -7.30 6.93
C LEU A 174 -16.60 -8.57 7.46
N TRP A 175 -16.44 -9.69 6.75
CA TRP A 175 -16.94 -10.98 7.22
C TRP A 175 -16.23 -11.45 8.50
N LYS A 176 -14.90 -11.30 8.56
CA LYS A 176 -14.13 -11.59 9.80
C LYS A 176 -14.56 -10.69 10.96
N ALA A 177 -14.71 -9.39 10.72
CA ALA A 177 -15.16 -8.42 11.71
C ALA A 177 -16.49 -8.82 12.35
N ARG A 178 -17.47 -9.21 11.52
CA ARG A 178 -18.77 -9.72 12.01
C ARG A 178 -18.62 -10.96 12.90
N LYS A 179 -17.71 -11.88 12.54
CA LYS A 179 -17.43 -13.08 13.34
C LYS A 179 -16.75 -12.75 14.67
N ASP A 180 -15.92 -11.72 14.68
CA ASP A 180 -15.21 -11.24 15.88
C ASP A 180 -16.07 -10.31 16.75
N GLY A 181 -17.31 -10.00 16.35
CA GLY A 181 -18.22 -9.12 17.08
C GLY A 181 -17.89 -7.63 16.98
N LEU A 182 -17.14 -7.23 15.94
CA LEU A 182 -16.76 -5.83 15.67
C LEU A 182 -17.85 -5.04 14.95
#